data_AF-A0A1B8GJZ7-F1
#
_entry.id   AF-A0A1B8GJZ7-F1
#
_cell.length_a   1.000
_cell.length_b   1.000
_cell.length_c   1.000
_cell.angle_alpha   90.00
_cell.angle_beta   90.00
_cell.angle_gamma   90.00
#
_symmetry.space_group_name_H-M   'P 1'
#
loop_
_entity.id
_entity.type
_entity.pdbx_description
1 polymer ?
#
loop_
_entity_poly.entity_id
_entity_poly.type
_entity_poly.pdbx_seq_one_letter_code
_entity_poly.pdbx_strand_id
1 'polypeptide(L)'
;MFSSSLRKRPQWESVPSNLLSIPAPQWQEKTLNTHDIDVPVYGSGGHEQRMCFLLLSASDLDTQEEVVERVERLSLFNEGQHVGIVFLLKEKDGKNGFTAYIKLQTILLDLRLEVSIIPLNSLRALSTAIFVCQRQLLLAKPIIAPVSPVTILPHCAARAQLLEHTRNVLSDMFHGFSELAAAATTEDGQNAIKEYVPDKGQAEQAIEFWLSEYVAE
;
A
#
# COMPACT_ATOMS: atom_id res chain seq x y z
N MET A 1 -5.68 17.11 9.84
CA MET A 1 -5.92 16.69 11.23
C MET A 1 -4.64 16.06 11.77
N PHE A 2 -4.48 16.01 13.09
CA PHE A 2 -3.35 15.32 13.73
C PHE A 2 -3.82 14.57 14.98
N SER A 3 -3.09 13.52 15.34
CA SER A 3 -3.41 12.62 16.44
C SER A 3 -3.13 13.26 17.79
N SER A 4 -4.08 13.16 18.72
CA SER A 4 -3.92 13.60 20.11
C SER A 4 -2.81 12.86 20.85
N SER A 5 -2.44 11.66 20.39
CA SER A 5 -1.33 10.89 20.94
C SER A 5 0.03 11.59 20.80
N LEU A 6 0.19 12.50 19.83
CA LEU A 6 1.44 13.23 19.59
C LEU A 6 1.90 14.04 20.80
N ARG A 7 0.97 14.54 21.61
CA ARG A 7 1.29 15.28 22.84
C ARG A 7 1.99 14.43 23.90
N LYS A 8 1.82 13.10 23.84
CA LYS A 8 2.39 12.16 24.80
C LYS A 8 3.76 11.62 24.35
N ARG A 9 4.19 11.96 23.13
CA ARG A 9 5.41 11.44 22.51
C ARG A 9 6.50 12.53 22.58
N PRO A 10 7.53 12.41 23.43
CA PRO A 10 8.49 13.49 23.66
C PRO A 10 9.18 14.02 22.40
N GLN A 11 9.48 13.14 21.44
CA GLN A 11 10.10 13.52 20.16
C GLN A 11 9.17 14.34 19.26
N TRP A 12 7.85 14.28 19.50
CA TRP A 12 6.80 14.89 18.67
C TRP A 12 5.93 15.89 19.41
N GLU A 13 6.19 16.15 20.69
CA GLU A 13 5.35 16.96 21.59
C GLU A 13 5.05 18.38 21.06
N SER A 14 6.00 18.97 20.30
CA SER A 14 5.87 20.31 19.73
C SER A 14 5.08 20.34 18.41
N VAL A 15 4.87 19.18 17.77
CA VAL A 15 4.17 19.11 16.47
C VAL A 15 2.75 19.65 16.56
N PRO A 16 1.90 19.27 17.53
CA PRO A 16 0.56 19.85 17.68
C PRO A 16 0.57 21.38 17.68
N SER A 17 1.41 22.02 18.51
CA SER A 17 1.50 23.48 18.58
C SER A 17 2.02 24.10 17.29
N ASN A 18 3.01 23.46 16.65
CA ASN A 18 3.54 23.92 15.37
C ASN A 18 2.47 23.86 14.27
N LEU A 19 1.73 22.75 14.17
CA LEU A 19 0.65 22.60 13.18
C LEU A 19 -0.49 23.60 13.42
N LEU A 20 -0.93 23.77 14.67
CA LEU A 20 -1.98 24.75 15.01
C LEU A 20 -1.57 26.20 14.71
N SER A 21 -0.27 26.51 14.66
CA SER A 21 0.23 27.84 14.28
C SER A 21 0.19 28.11 12.77
N ILE A 22 -0.02 27.08 11.94
CA ILE A 22 -0.09 27.21 10.49
C ILE A 22 -1.49 27.73 10.10
N PRO A 23 -1.59 28.83 9.35
CA PRO A 23 -2.89 29.44 9.02
C PRO A 23 -3.76 28.60 8.08
N ALA A 24 -3.16 27.78 7.22
CA ALA A 24 -3.87 26.89 6.31
C ALA A 24 -3.04 25.60 6.03
N PRO A 25 -3.67 24.42 5.98
CA PRO A 25 -5.09 24.15 6.26
C PRO A 25 -5.42 24.35 7.75
N GLN A 26 -6.70 24.48 8.10
CA GLN A 26 -7.12 24.57 9.50
C GLN A 26 -6.85 23.23 10.21
N TRP A 27 -5.76 23.19 10.97
CA TRP A 27 -5.37 22.00 11.72
C TRP A 27 -6.31 21.75 12.89
N GLN A 28 -6.71 20.49 13.05
CA GLN A 28 -7.57 20.04 14.13
C GLN A 28 -6.96 18.79 14.76
N GLU A 29 -6.97 18.76 16.09
CA GLU A 29 -6.59 17.60 16.88
C GLU A 29 -7.76 16.61 16.93
N LYS A 30 -7.48 15.33 16.68
CA LYS A 30 -8.45 14.24 16.79
C LYS A 30 -7.78 12.99 17.34
N THR A 31 -8.58 12.05 17.83
CA THR A 31 -8.10 10.70 18.11
C THR A 31 -8.04 9.94 16.79
N LEU A 32 -6.83 9.69 16.28
CA LEU A 32 -6.57 8.95 15.05
C LEU A 32 -5.97 7.60 15.44
N ASN A 33 -6.57 6.50 14.97
CA ASN A 33 -6.19 5.14 15.39
C ASN A 33 -5.11 4.50 14.51
N THR A 34 -5.04 4.89 13.23
CA THR A 34 -4.14 4.26 12.24
C THR A 34 -2.93 5.12 11.89
N HIS A 35 -3.04 6.44 11.97
CA HIS A 35 -2.00 7.39 11.54
C HIS A 35 -1.89 8.58 12.51
N ASP A 36 -0.83 9.37 12.35
CA ASP A 36 -0.52 10.51 13.22
C ASP A 36 -0.94 11.85 12.60
N ILE A 37 -0.85 11.97 11.28
CA ILE A 37 -1.24 13.17 10.54
C ILE A 37 -2.09 12.77 9.33
N ASP A 38 -3.09 13.60 9.06
CA ASP A 38 -4.00 13.48 7.93
C ASP A 38 -4.12 14.83 7.23
N VAL A 39 -3.85 14.89 5.93
CA VAL A 39 -3.98 16.11 5.12
C VAL A 39 -4.90 15.88 3.94
N PRO A 40 -5.92 16.73 3.73
CA PRO A 40 -6.77 16.62 2.56
C PRO A 40 -5.99 16.94 1.29
N VAL A 41 -6.26 16.20 0.22
CA VAL A 41 -5.73 16.38 -1.12
C VAL A 41 -6.90 16.76 -2.02
N TYR A 42 -6.95 18.02 -2.43
CA TYR A 42 -8.02 18.52 -3.30
C TYR A 42 -7.63 18.36 -4.77
N GLY A 43 -8.02 17.24 -5.36
CA GLY A 43 -7.91 17.00 -6.81
C GLY A 43 -9.02 17.69 -7.60
N SER A 44 -8.84 17.80 -8.92
CA SER A 44 -9.80 18.45 -9.84
C SER A 44 -11.12 17.67 -10.01
N GLY A 45 -11.25 16.47 -9.45
CA GLY A 45 -12.36 15.53 -9.68
C GLY A 45 -13.42 15.43 -8.57
N GLY A 46 -13.41 16.31 -7.57
CA GLY A 46 -14.47 16.35 -6.54
C GLY A 46 -14.43 15.26 -5.45
N HIS A 47 -13.61 14.21 -5.61
CA HIS A 47 -13.32 13.25 -4.54
C HIS A 47 -12.28 13.82 -3.57
N GLU A 48 -12.64 13.92 -2.28
CA GLU A 48 -11.71 14.32 -1.22
C GLU A 48 -10.76 13.16 -0.91
N GLN A 49 -9.58 13.16 -1.53
CA GLN A 49 -8.51 12.24 -1.17
C GLN A 49 -7.80 12.75 0.08
N ARG A 50 -7.20 11.85 0.86
CA ARG A 50 -6.51 12.20 2.11
C ARG A 50 -5.16 11.51 2.14
N MET A 51 -4.11 12.28 2.46
CA MET A 51 -2.78 11.76 2.69
C MET A 51 -2.58 11.50 4.17
N CYS A 52 -2.21 10.26 4.51
CA CYS A 52 -2.04 9.83 5.88
C CYS A 52 -0.57 9.56 6.18
N PHE A 53 -0.06 10.13 7.27
CA PHE A 53 1.32 9.96 7.69
C PHE A 53 1.42 9.36 9.08
N LEU A 54 2.25 8.32 9.22
CA LEU A 54 2.80 7.93 10.51
C LEU A 54 4.05 8.78 10.78
N LEU A 55 4.18 9.29 12.00
CA LEU A 55 5.40 9.95 12.45
C LEU A 55 6.19 8.94 13.26
N LEU A 56 7.44 8.66 12.90
CA LEU A 56 8.29 7.69 13.60
C LEU A 56 9.69 8.26 13.86
N SER A 57 10.28 7.83 14.94
CA SER A 57 11.59 8.28 15.40
C SER A 57 12.39 7.07 15.90
N ALA A 58 13.69 7.22 16.13
CA ALA A 58 14.51 6.17 16.72
C ALA A 58 13.96 5.68 18.06
N SER A 59 13.40 6.57 18.86
CA SER A 59 12.75 6.22 20.14
C SER A 59 11.53 5.33 19.98
N ASP A 60 10.78 5.45 18.87
CA ASP A 60 9.63 4.58 18.63
C ASP A 60 10.07 3.14 18.28
N LEU A 61 11.27 2.94 17.73
CA LEU A 61 11.78 1.60 17.38
C LEU A 61 12.29 0.77 18.56
N ASP A 62 12.29 1.33 19.77
CA ASP A 62 12.53 0.57 21.00
C ASP A 62 11.40 -0.45 21.22
N THR A 63 10.16 -0.14 20.79
CA THR A 63 9.00 -1.05 20.78
C THR A 63 8.67 -1.52 19.37
N GLN A 64 9.61 -2.27 18.76
CA GLN A 64 9.53 -2.69 17.36
C GLN A 64 8.21 -3.37 16.98
N GLU A 65 7.67 -4.25 17.82
CA GLU A 65 6.41 -4.97 17.55
C GLU A 65 5.23 -4.01 17.37
N GLU A 66 5.12 -2.98 18.22
CA GLU A 66 4.08 -1.96 18.10
C GLU A 66 4.24 -1.13 16.83
N VAL A 67 5.48 -0.84 16.43
CA VAL A 67 5.76 -0.11 15.19
C VAL A 67 5.36 -0.95 13.97
N VAL A 68 5.71 -2.23 13.94
CA VAL A 68 5.32 -3.15 12.87
C VAL A 68 3.80 -3.16 12.72
N GLU A 69 3.07 -3.38 13.82
CA GLU A 69 1.61 -3.41 13.80
C GLU A 69 1.01 -2.10 13.29
N ARG A 70 1.56 -0.95 13.71
CA ARG A 70 1.10 0.37 13.23
C ARG A 70 1.36 0.55 11.74
N VAL A 71 2.52 0.12 11.24
CA VAL A 71 2.87 0.22 9.82
C VAL A 71 2.01 -0.69 8.96
N GLU A 72 1.75 -1.93 9.38
CA GLU A 72 0.82 -2.84 8.70
C GLU A 72 -0.60 -2.26 8.66
N ARG A 73 -1.07 -1.73 9.80
CA ARG A 73 -2.38 -1.03 9.86
C ARG A 73 -2.42 0.17 8.92
N LEU A 74 -1.32 0.91 8.77
CA LEU A 74 -1.23 2.02 7.81
C LEU A 74 -1.24 1.50 6.36
N SER A 75 -0.51 0.44 6.02
CA SER A 75 -0.48 -0.09 4.66
C SER A 75 -1.81 -0.70 4.20
N LEU A 76 -2.64 -1.16 5.14
CA LEU A 76 -4.00 -1.62 4.84
C LEU A 76 -5.00 -0.47 4.75
N PHE A 77 -4.67 0.69 5.31
CA PHE A 77 -5.55 1.85 5.29
C PHE A 77 -5.62 2.45 3.89
N ASN A 78 -6.84 2.69 3.38
CA ASN A 78 -7.07 3.24 2.04
C ASN A 78 -6.34 2.46 0.93
N GLU A 79 -6.31 1.12 1.04
CA GLU A 79 -5.61 0.21 0.11
C GLU A 79 -4.10 0.50 -0.02
N GLY A 80 -3.50 1.12 1.01
CA GLY A 80 -2.10 1.55 0.98
C GLY A 80 -1.85 2.77 0.08
N GLN A 81 -2.91 3.37 -0.48
CA GLN A 81 -2.79 4.56 -1.30
C GLN A 81 -2.69 5.81 -0.44
N HIS A 82 -1.80 6.72 -0.85
CA HIS A 82 -1.60 8.03 -0.22
C HIS A 82 -1.15 7.96 1.25
N VAL A 83 -0.51 6.86 1.64
CA VAL A 83 0.09 6.70 2.96
C VAL A 83 1.60 6.89 2.93
N GLY A 84 2.18 7.33 4.04
CA GLY A 84 3.62 7.45 4.18
C GLY A 84 4.10 7.49 5.62
N ILE A 85 5.40 7.35 5.81
CA ILE A 85 6.06 7.51 7.10
C ILE A 85 6.93 8.75 7.03
N VAL A 86 6.82 9.65 8.00
CA VAL A 86 7.82 10.71 8.22
C VAL A 86 8.72 10.27 9.36
N PHE A 87 10.01 10.15 9.09
CA PHE A 87 10.99 9.65 10.06
C PHE A 87 11.92 10.74 10.58
N LEU A 88 11.94 11.00 11.88
CA LEU A 88 12.81 12.00 12.50
C LEU A 88 14.24 11.45 12.66
N LEU A 89 15.19 12.02 11.92
CA LEU A 89 16.60 11.60 11.93
C LEU A 89 17.41 12.20 13.09
N LYS A 90 17.00 13.35 13.61
CA LYS A 90 17.70 14.06 14.69
C LYS A 90 16.77 14.26 15.87
N GLU A 91 16.91 13.38 16.85
CA GLU A 91 16.22 13.48 18.13
C GLU A 91 16.95 14.41 19.11
N LYS A 92 16.22 14.90 20.12
CA LYS A 92 16.79 15.77 21.16
C LYS A 92 17.78 15.02 22.08
N ASP A 93 17.59 13.72 22.23
CA ASP A 93 18.35 12.82 23.12
C ASP A 93 19.60 12.22 22.47
N GLY A 94 19.87 12.55 21.21
CA GLY A 94 21.10 12.15 20.52
C GLY A 94 21.16 10.70 20.07
N LYS A 95 20.04 9.96 20.07
CA LYS A 95 19.99 8.63 19.44
C LYS A 95 20.39 8.71 17.96
N ASN A 96 21.05 7.66 17.45
CA ASN A 96 21.47 7.60 16.06
C ASN A 96 20.28 7.33 15.13
N GLY A 97 19.57 8.40 14.77
CA GLY A 97 18.38 8.33 13.93
C GLY A 97 18.64 7.79 12.53
N PHE A 98 19.86 7.89 12.01
CA PHE A 98 20.19 7.28 10.72
C PHE A 98 20.25 5.76 10.80
N THR A 99 20.89 5.20 11.83
CA THR A 99 20.87 3.74 12.05
C THR A 99 19.45 3.22 12.26
N ALA A 100 18.64 3.95 13.03
CA ALA A 100 17.23 3.63 13.24
C ALA A 100 16.41 3.69 11.93
N TYR A 101 16.65 4.70 11.09
CA TYR A 101 16.03 4.81 9.77
C TYR A 101 16.35 3.62 8.88
N ILE A 102 17.62 3.18 8.82
CA ILE A 102 18.01 1.99 8.06
C ILE A 102 17.32 0.73 8.64
N LYS A 103 17.26 0.60 9.97
CA LYS A 103 16.54 -0.50 10.62
C LYS A 103 15.07 -0.53 10.20
N LEU A 104 14.39 0.62 10.16
CA LEU A 104 13.02 0.71 9.67
C LEU A 104 12.91 0.27 8.20
N GLN A 105 13.84 0.68 7.33
CA GLN A 105 13.86 0.23 5.93
C GLN A 105 13.98 -1.29 5.81
N THR A 106 14.82 -1.93 6.62
CA THR A 106 14.94 -3.39 6.67
C THR A 106 13.62 -4.04 7.10
N ILE A 107 12.97 -3.50 8.15
CA ILE A 107 11.65 -4.01 8.59
C ILE A 107 10.61 -3.93 7.47
N LEU A 108 10.52 -2.81 6.75
CA LEU A 108 9.58 -2.69 5.62
C LEU A 108 9.87 -3.68 4.50
N LEU A 109 11.14 -3.91 4.20
CA LEU A 109 11.57 -4.86 3.17
C LEU A 109 11.21 -6.30 3.55
N ASP A 110 11.47 -6.70 4.80
CA ASP A 110 11.16 -8.03 5.30
C ASP A 110 9.65 -8.31 5.28
N LEU A 111 8.85 -7.30 5.60
CA LEU A 111 7.39 -7.35 5.55
C LEU A 111 6.80 -7.18 4.14
N ARG A 112 7.65 -6.86 3.14
CA ARG A 112 7.24 -6.56 1.75
C ARG A 112 6.20 -5.42 1.66
N LEU A 113 6.33 -4.41 2.51
CA LEU A 113 5.44 -3.26 2.54
C LEU A 113 5.99 -2.11 1.70
N GLU A 114 5.22 -1.68 0.70
CA GLU A 114 5.57 -0.57 -0.19
C GLU A 114 5.17 0.79 0.41
N VAL A 115 5.67 1.12 1.60
CA VAL A 115 5.39 2.41 2.26
C VAL A 115 6.59 3.34 2.12
N SER A 116 6.35 4.54 1.57
CA SER A 116 7.40 5.55 1.40
C SER A 116 7.81 6.17 2.74
N ILE A 117 9.11 6.25 3.00
CA ILE A 117 9.67 6.94 4.19
C ILE A 117 10.29 8.28 3.79
N ILE A 118 9.84 9.36 4.42
CA ILE A 118 10.35 10.72 4.26
C ILE A 118 11.29 11.03 5.44
N PRO A 119 12.61 11.06 5.23
CA PRO A 119 13.54 11.43 6.28
C PRO A 119 13.43 12.91 6.63
N LEU A 120 13.38 13.21 7.93
CA LEU A 120 13.20 14.55 8.46
C LEU A 120 14.36 14.91 9.38
N ASN A 121 15.15 15.92 9.00
CA ASN A 121 16.29 16.37 9.80
C ASN A 121 15.91 17.32 10.95
N SER A 122 14.67 17.83 10.95
CA SER A 122 14.18 18.76 11.97
C SER A 122 12.65 18.85 11.90
N LEU A 123 11.99 18.93 13.06
CA LEU A 123 10.54 19.14 13.14
C LEU A 123 10.07 20.42 12.43
N ARG A 124 10.96 21.42 12.25
CA ARG A 124 10.63 22.65 11.49
C ARG A 124 10.32 22.38 10.02
N ALA A 125 10.87 21.29 9.46
CA ALA A 125 10.65 20.93 8.07
C ALA A 125 9.40 20.04 7.86
N LEU A 126 8.71 19.63 8.94
CA LEU A 126 7.61 18.66 8.88
C LEU A 126 6.47 19.14 7.97
N SER A 127 5.96 20.35 8.20
CA SER A 127 4.87 20.91 7.41
C SER A 127 5.27 21.10 5.96
N THR A 128 6.47 21.63 5.71
CA THR A 128 7.01 21.76 4.36
C THR A 128 7.09 20.41 3.64
N ALA A 129 7.59 19.36 4.30
CA ALA A 129 7.68 18.03 3.71
C ALA A 129 6.30 17.49 3.33
N ILE A 130 5.33 17.59 4.23
CA ILE A 130 3.95 17.16 4.00
C ILE A 130 3.32 17.91 2.81
N PHE A 131 3.45 19.23 2.75
CA PHE A 131 2.89 20.03 1.65
C PHE A 131 3.59 19.77 0.32
N VAL A 132 4.90 19.48 0.33
CA VAL A 132 5.61 19.05 -0.88
C VAL A 132 5.05 17.72 -1.37
N CYS A 133 4.84 16.74 -0.49
CA CYS A 133 4.24 15.45 -0.86
C CYS A 133 2.83 15.62 -1.42
N GLN A 134 1.99 16.41 -0.74
CA GLN A 134 0.64 16.74 -1.20
C GLN A 134 0.66 17.36 -2.61
N ARG A 135 1.54 18.34 -2.85
CA ARG A 135 1.69 18.98 -4.15
C ARG A 135 2.19 18.00 -5.21
N GLN A 136 3.18 17.16 -4.89
CA GLN A 136 3.71 16.18 -5.83
C GLN A 136 2.64 15.16 -6.22
N LEU A 137 1.77 14.75 -5.28
CA LEU A 137 0.66 13.87 -5.60
C LEU A 137 -0.33 14.50 -6.58
N LEU A 138 -0.64 15.78 -6.43
CA LEU A 138 -1.52 16.52 -7.34
C LEU A 138 -0.92 16.70 -8.75
N LEU A 139 0.41 16.79 -8.83
CA LEU A 139 1.14 16.94 -10.09
C LEU A 139 1.50 15.60 -10.73
N ALA A 140 1.54 14.52 -9.94
CA ALA A 140 1.87 13.20 -10.41
C ALA A 140 0.79 12.75 -11.39
N LYS A 141 1.19 12.54 -12.64
CA LYS A 141 0.38 11.74 -13.55
C LYS A 141 0.36 10.33 -12.97
N PRO A 142 -0.82 9.68 -12.84
CA PRO A 142 -0.85 8.29 -12.44
C PRO A 142 0.03 7.53 -13.42
N ILE A 143 1.09 6.90 -12.89
CA ILE A 143 1.87 5.95 -13.66
C ILE A 143 0.95 4.74 -13.78
N ILE A 144 0.11 4.74 -14.81
CA ILE A 144 -0.57 3.54 -15.26
C ILE A 144 0.53 2.69 -15.89
N ALA A 145 1.29 2.00 -15.05
CA ALA A 145 2.16 0.94 -15.54
C ALA A 145 1.22 -0.04 -16.26
N PRO A 146 1.54 -0.45 -17.50
CA PRO A 146 0.77 -1.49 -18.15
C PRO A 146 0.87 -2.73 -17.28
N VAL A 147 -0.20 -3.04 -16.55
CA VAL A 147 -0.33 -4.28 -15.81
C VAL A 147 -0.39 -5.37 -16.87
N SER A 148 0.61 -6.25 -16.88
CA SER A 148 0.59 -7.38 -17.82
C SER A 148 -0.70 -8.16 -17.59
N PRO A 149 -1.50 -8.44 -18.63
CA PRO A 149 -2.71 -9.24 -18.48
C PRO A 149 -2.43 -10.60 -17.80
N VAL A 150 -1.20 -11.12 -17.87
CA VAL A 150 -0.80 -12.35 -17.18
C VAL A 150 -0.89 -12.25 -15.65
N THR A 151 -0.85 -11.05 -15.06
CA THR A 151 -0.94 -10.90 -13.59
C THR A 151 -2.34 -11.16 -13.05
N ILE A 152 -3.39 -11.06 -13.88
CA ILE A 152 -4.77 -11.39 -13.47
C ILE A 152 -5.09 -12.88 -13.68
N LEU A 153 -4.31 -13.59 -14.49
CA LEU A 153 -4.52 -15.02 -14.78
C LEU A 153 -4.53 -15.92 -13.53
N PRO A 154 -3.71 -15.70 -12.47
CA PRO A 154 -3.84 -16.43 -11.20
C PRO A 154 -5.22 -16.39 -10.57
N HIS A 155 -6.02 -15.36 -10.88
CA HIS A 155 -7.35 -15.18 -10.30
C HIS A 155 -8.46 -15.79 -11.16
N CYS A 156 -8.14 -16.31 -12.35
CA CYS A 156 -9.09 -16.99 -13.24
C CYS A 156 -9.29 -18.46 -12.83
N ALA A 157 -9.72 -18.68 -11.59
CA ALA A 157 -9.94 -19.99 -11.02
C ALA A 157 -11.10 -19.98 -10.02
N ALA A 158 -11.86 -21.08 -9.99
CA ALA A 158 -13.17 -21.10 -9.34
C ALA A 158 -13.16 -20.98 -7.81
N ARG A 159 -12.07 -21.39 -7.13
CA ARG A 159 -12.03 -21.51 -5.66
C ARG A 159 -10.71 -21.09 -5.02
N ALA A 160 -9.59 -21.25 -5.71
CA ALA A 160 -8.26 -20.90 -5.24
C ALA A 160 -7.44 -20.30 -6.38
N GLN A 161 -6.37 -19.56 -6.07
CA GLN A 161 -5.51 -19.01 -7.12
C GLN A 161 -4.81 -20.12 -7.91
N LEU A 162 -4.61 -19.88 -9.21
CA LEU A 162 -3.78 -20.76 -10.02
C LEU A 162 -2.34 -20.70 -9.54
N LEU A 163 -1.73 -21.87 -9.45
CA LEU A 163 -0.30 -22.01 -9.16
C LEU A 163 0.52 -21.41 -10.31
N GLU A 164 1.73 -20.95 -9.98
CA GLU A 164 2.63 -20.30 -10.92
C GLU A 164 2.88 -21.14 -12.17
N HIS A 165 3.07 -22.45 -12.01
CA HIS A 165 3.29 -23.35 -13.13
C HIS A 165 2.06 -23.43 -14.07
N THR A 166 0.85 -23.58 -13.50
CA THR A 166 -0.41 -23.57 -14.26
C THR A 166 -0.60 -22.25 -15.00
N ARG A 167 -0.35 -21.11 -14.33
CA ARG A 167 -0.40 -19.78 -14.94
C ARG A 167 0.50 -19.70 -16.17
N ASN A 168 1.76 -20.12 -16.03
CA ASN A 168 2.74 -20.02 -17.11
C ASN A 168 2.35 -20.90 -18.31
N VAL A 169 1.90 -22.14 -18.07
CA VAL A 169 1.41 -23.03 -19.13
C VAL A 169 0.22 -22.41 -19.86
N LEU A 170 -0.77 -21.89 -19.14
CA LEU A 170 -1.94 -21.28 -19.76
C LEU A 170 -1.60 -19.99 -20.53
N SER A 171 -0.65 -19.17 -20.04
CA SER A 171 -0.21 -17.97 -20.76
C SER A 171 0.62 -18.27 -22.01
N ASP A 172 1.31 -19.41 -22.04
CA ASP A 172 2.08 -19.85 -23.21
C ASP A 172 1.15 -20.45 -24.29
N MET A 173 0.11 -21.15 -23.86
CA MET A 173 -0.85 -21.83 -24.74
C MET A 173 -1.93 -20.91 -25.31
N PHE A 174 -2.34 -19.87 -24.57
CA PHE A 174 -3.42 -18.98 -24.95
C PHE A 174 -2.96 -17.53 -24.90
N HIS A 175 -3.04 -16.83 -26.03
CA HIS A 175 -2.50 -15.48 -26.21
C HIS A 175 -3.46 -14.38 -25.72
N GLY A 176 -4.46 -14.74 -24.91
CA GLY A 176 -5.34 -13.82 -24.22
C GLY A 176 -6.51 -14.49 -23.52
N PHE A 177 -7.20 -13.73 -22.66
CA PHE A 177 -8.36 -14.21 -21.91
C PHE A 177 -9.54 -14.62 -22.78
N SER A 178 -9.74 -13.97 -23.93
CA SER A 178 -10.78 -14.33 -24.88
C SER A 178 -10.56 -15.75 -25.43
N GLU A 179 -9.32 -16.08 -25.77
CA GLU A 179 -8.94 -17.40 -26.29
C GLU A 179 -9.05 -18.47 -25.21
N LEU A 180 -8.56 -18.18 -24.00
CA LEU A 180 -8.68 -19.07 -22.85
C LEU A 180 -10.15 -19.33 -22.47
N ALA A 181 -11.01 -18.30 -22.50
CA ALA A 181 -12.44 -18.43 -22.23
C ALA A 181 -13.15 -19.24 -23.32
N ALA A 182 -12.80 -19.05 -24.59
CA ALA A 182 -13.32 -19.87 -25.69
C ALA A 182 -12.86 -21.33 -25.58
N ALA A 183 -11.62 -21.57 -25.16
CA ALA A 183 -11.10 -22.91 -24.91
C ALA A 183 -11.83 -23.57 -23.73
N ALA A 184 -12.09 -22.84 -22.64
CA ALA A 184 -12.82 -23.37 -21.49
C ALA A 184 -14.29 -23.71 -21.78
N THR A 185 -14.91 -23.08 -22.79
CA THR A 185 -16.32 -23.32 -23.16
C THR A 185 -16.53 -24.39 -24.25
N THR A 186 -15.46 -24.92 -24.84
CA THR A 186 -15.52 -25.95 -25.90
C THR A 186 -14.92 -27.27 -25.42
N GLU A 187 -15.45 -28.40 -25.90
CA GLU A 187 -14.96 -29.73 -25.49
C GLU A 187 -13.49 -29.95 -25.89
N ASP A 188 -13.13 -29.58 -27.13
CA ASP A 188 -11.76 -29.66 -27.63
C ASP A 188 -10.80 -28.75 -26.84
N GLY A 189 -11.24 -27.54 -26.50
CA GLY A 189 -10.44 -26.60 -25.71
C GLY A 189 -10.25 -27.05 -24.26
N GLN A 190 -11.28 -27.62 -23.63
CA GLN A 190 -11.16 -28.22 -22.29
C GLN A 190 -10.20 -29.41 -22.28
N ASN A 191 -10.23 -30.24 -23.33
CA ASN A 191 -9.30 -31.35 -23.49
C ASN A 191 -7.85 -30.84 -23.64
N ALA A 192 -7.62 -29.79 -24.43
CA ALA A 192 -6.32 -29.15 -24.52
C ALA A 192 -5.86 -28.61 -23.16
N ILE A 193 -6.69 -27.87 -22.43
CA ILE A 193 -6.35 -27.35 -21.09
C ILE A 193 -5.94 -28.50 -20.14
N LYS A 194 -6.69 -29.61 -20.12
CA LYS A 194 -6.41 -30.78 -19.28
C LYS A 194 -5.17 -31.57 -19.71
N GLU A 195 -4.79 -31.49 -20.98
CA GLU A 195 -3.60 -32.13 -21.53
C GLU A 195 -2.32 -31.36 -21.15
N TYR A 196 -2.34 -30.03 -21.27
CA TYR A 196 -1.16 -29.20 -21.03
C TYR A 196 -0.94 -28.87 -19.55
N VAL A 197 -2.01 -28.72 -18.76
CA VAL A 197 -1.90 -28.43 -17.32
C VAL A 197 -1.66 -29.73 -16.53
N PRO A 198 -0.49 -29.92 -15.89
CA PRO A 198 -0.17 -31.20 -15.25
C PRO A 198 -1.03 -31.52 -14.02
N ASP A 199 -1.47 -30.48 -13.31
CA ASP A 199 -2.37 -30.60 -12.17
C ASP A 199 -3.83 -30.57 -12.63
N LYS A 200 -4.48 -31.73 -12.58
CA LYS A 200 -5.88 -31.88 -13.02
C LYS A 200 -6.85 -31.04 -12.20
N GLY A 201 -6.58 -30.85 -10.90
CA GLY A 201 -7.42 -30.01 -10.05
C GLY A 201 -7.30 -28.53 -10.41
N GLN A 202 -6.10 -28.09 -10.80
CA GLN A 202 -5.88 -26.73 -11.31
C GLN A 202 -6.51 -26.52 -12.70
N ALA A 203 -6.43 -27.53 -13.57
CA ALA A 203 -7.08 -27.51 -14.89
C ALA A 203 -8.61 -27.38 -14.76
N GLU A 204 -9.22 -28.16 -13.86
CA GLU A 204 -10.65 -28.12 -13.58
C GLU A 204 -11.07 -26.76 -13.00
N GLN A 205 -10.31 -26.21 -12.04
CA GLN A 205 -10.61 -24.89 -11.47
C GLN A 205 -10.52 -23.76 -12.50
N ALA A 206 -9.56 -23.82 -13.43
CA ALA A 206 -9.43 -22.85 -14.51
C ALA A 206 -10.62 -22.93 -15.49
N ILE A 207 -11.10 -24.13 -15.80
CA ILE A 207 -12.26 -24.34 -16.68
C ILE A 207 -13.55 -23.88 -15.97
N GLU A 208 -13.77 -24.32 -14.72
CA GLU A 208 -14.97 -24.01 -13.93
C GLU A 208 -15.16 -22.50 -13.75
N PHE A 209 -14.07 -21.73 -13.64
CA PHE A 209 -14.12 -20.27 -13.55
C PHE A 209 -14.88 -19.62 -14.71
N TRP A 210 -14.64 -20.08 -15.94
CA TRP A 210 -15.27 -19.49 -17.14
C TRP A 210 -16.66 -20.04 -17.43
N LEU A 211 -17.01 -21.18 -16.83
CA LEU A 211 -18.32 -21.81 -16.98
C LEU A 211 -19.33 -21.37 -15.91
N SER A 212 -18.84 -20.88 -14.77
CA SER A 212 -19.68 -20.47 -13.66
C SER A 212 -20.07 -18.99 -13.79
N GLU A 213 -21.37 -18.69 -13.81
CA GLU A 213 -21.86 -17.33 -13.59
C GLU A 213 -21.63 -16.95 -12.12
N TYR A 214 -20.63 -16.11 -11.86
CA TYR A 214 -20.48 -15.48 -10.55
C TYR A 214 -21.34 -14.22 -10.51
N VAL A 215 -22.40 -14.23 -9.70
CA VAL A 215 -23.11 -13.01 -9.32
C VAL A 215 -22.16 -12.23 -8.41
N ALA A 216 -21.60 -11.13 -8.91
CA ALA A 216 -20.88 -10.18 -8.09
C ALA A 216 -21.92 -9.33 -7.31
N GLU A 217 -21.97 -9.48 -5.99
CA GLU A 217 -22.67 -8.55 -5.09
C GLU A 217 -21.85 -7.28 -4.85
#